data_AF-A0A0M3IT45-F1
#
_entry.id   AF-A0A0M3IT45-F1
#
_cell.length_a   1.000
_cell.length_b   1.000
_cell.length_c   1.000
_cell.angle_alpha   90.00
_cell.angle_beta   90.00
_cell.angle_gamma   90.00
#
_symmetry.space_group_name_H-M   'P 1'
#
loop_
_entity.id
_entity.type
_entity.pdbx_description
1 polymer ?
#
loop_
_entity_poly.entity_id
_entity_poly.type
_entity_poly.pdbx_seq_one_letter_code
_entity_poly.pdbx_strand_id
1 'polypeptide(L)'
;MDSSRTRHRLISILFEVFVHGYKPAIEVAADWAMDSPKCSLSEDERRRFLYLFQKMCVLDYVIRNTDRNNDNWLIKYVPGSVLELAAIDHGLAFPVKHPEIATRLRPFPFGWTFLPIARKSWDESLRKQLLELLSPLFVHRLCLDVKKLFIYGGDNNRFLVENQMDVMRGQVCCLFFGH
;
A
#
# COMPACT_ATOMS: atom_id res chain seq x y z
N MET A 1 17.21 -32.11 37.40
CA MET A 1 15.73 -32.10 37.35
C MET A 1 15.31 -30.80 38.01
N ASP A 2 14.69 -29.80 37.40
CA ASP A 2 14.20 -29.51 36.05
C ASP A 2 14.19 -27.97 36.00
N SER A 3 14.98 -27.37 35.10
CA SER A 3 15.01 -25.92 34.92
C SER A 3 13.95 -25.58 33.90
N SER A 4 12.75 -25.26 34.38
CA SER A 4 11.63 -24.74 33.60
C SER A 4 12.03 -23.45 32.89
N ARG A 5 12.54 -23.62 31.68
CA ARG A 5 12.90 -22.55 30.75
C ARG A 5 11.59 -21.95 30.24
N THR A 6 11.11 -20.92 30.95
CA THR A 6 10.03 -20.06 30.50
C THR A 6 10.41 -19.50 29.14
N ARG A 7 9.88 -20.09 28.06
CA ARG A 7 9.99 -19.52 26.72
C ARG A 7 9.12 -18.27 26.73
N HIS A 8 9.73 -17.11 26.95
CA HIS A 8 9.14 -15.85 26.57
C HIS A 8 8.86 -15.93 25.07
N ARG A 9 7.60 -16.17 24.69
CA ARG A 9 7.10 -15.81 23.37
C ARG A 9 7.27 -14.30 23.29
N LEU A 10 8.34 -13.85 22.66
CA LEU A 10 8.39 -12.50 22.11
C LEU A 10 7.17 -12.40 21.20
N ILE A 11 6.16 -11.69 21.67
CA ILE A 11 5.08 -11.23 20.81
C ILE A 11 5.80 -10.31 19.83
N SER A 12 5.97 -10.76 18.59
CA SER A 12 6.50 -9.91 17.52
C SER A 12 5.39 -8.92 17.18
N ILE A 13 5.34 -7.80 17.90
CA ILE A 13 4.36 -6.74 17.69
C ILE A 13 4.94 -5.81 16.62
N LEU A 14 4.17 -5.55 15.56
CA LEU A 14 4.47 -4.51 14.59
C LEU A 14 4.45 -3.16 15.31
N PHE A 15 5.56 -2.42 15.31
CA PHE A 15 5.61 -1.08 15.89
C PHE A 15 5.37 -0.06 14.78
N GLU A 16 4.17 0.51 14.75
CA GLU A 16 3.81 1.61 13.84
C GLU A 16 4.03 2.95 14.58
N VAL A 17 4.75 3.88 13.95
CA VAL A 17 5.02 5.20 14.53
C VAL A 17 3.72 6.02 14.50
N PHE A 18 3.32 6.56 15.65
CA PHE A 18 2.14 7.41 15.74
C PHE A 18 2.37 8.73 15.01
N VAL A 19 1.40 9.12 14.16
CA VAL A 19 1.47 10.34 13.36
C VAL A 19 0.47 11.40 13.87
N HIS A 20 0.97 12.58 14.24
CA HIS A 20 0.13 13.66 14.78
C HIS A 20 -0.39 14.60 13.68
N GLY A 21 -1.66 15.02 13.79
CA GLY A 21 -2.28 16.02 12.91
C GLY A 21 -2.80 15.47 11.58
N TYR A 22 -2.87 14.16 11.44
CA TYR A 22 -3.47 13.48 10.29
C TYR A 22 -4.96 13.25 10.51
N LYS A 23 -5.73 13.31 9.42
CA LYS A 23 -7.16 12.97 9.40
C LYS A 23 -7.42 11.79 8.47
N PRO A 24 -8.43 10.95 8.74
CA PRO A 24 -8.84 9.90 7.83
C PRO A 24 -9.19 10.46 6.45
N ALA A 25 -8.77 9.77 5.39
CA ALA A 25 -9.00 10.24 4.05
C ALA A 25 -10.48 10.26 3.66
N ILE A 26 -11.33 9.42 4.26
CA ILE A 26 -12.78 9.44 4.03
C ILE A 26 -13.40 10.83 4.26
N GLU A 27 -12.85 11.62 5.19
CA GLU A 27 -13.38 12.93 5.56
C GLU A 27 -13.08 14.01 4.52
N VAL A 28 -11.99 13.87 3.77
CA VAL A 28 -11.39 14.96 2.99
C VAL A 28 -11.16 14.62 1.52
N ALA A 29 -10.91 13.35 1.19
CA ALA A 29 -10.51 12.93 -0.15
C ALA A 29 -11.62 13.10 -1.19
N ALA A 30 -12.89 12.99 -0.78
CA ALA A 30 -14.03 13.23 -1.66
C ALA A 30 -14.16 14.71 -2.05
N ASP A 31 -13.98 15.61 -1.07
CA ASP A 31 -14.07 17.05 -1.29
C ASP A 31 -12.89 17.61 -2.09
N TRP A 32 -11.74 16.93 -2.06
CA TRP A 32 -10.52 17.30 -2.80
C TRP A 32 -10.41 16.64 -4.18
N ALA A 33 -11.47 15.96 -4.63
CA ALA A 33 -11.57 15.60 -6.04
C ALA A 33 -11.44 16.87 -6.90
N MET A 34 -10.62 16.81 -7.95
CA MET A 34 -10.31 17.99 -8.80
C MET A 34 -11.56 18.69 -9.37
N ASP A 35 -12.66 17.96 -9.53
CA ASP A 35 -13.91 18.46 -10.10
C ASP A 35 -14.93 18.89 -9.02
N SER A 36 -14.54 18.84 -7.73
CA SER A 36 -15.40 19.24 -6.62
C SER A 36 -15.39 20.76 -6.46
N PRO A 37 -16.56 21.42 -6.45
CA PRO A 37 -16.66 22.86 -6.20
C PRO A 37 -16.23 23.27 -4.77
N LYS A 38 -16.07 22.29 -3.86
CA LYS A 38 -15.58 22.49 -2.49
C LYS A 38 -14.07 22.33 -2.35
N CYS A 39 -13.35 22.00 -3.42
CA CYS A 39 -11.93 21.75 -3.36
C CYS A 39 -11.16 23.05 -3.08
N SER A 40 -10.64 23.17 -1.86
CA SER A 40 -9.86 24.31 -1.39
C SER A 40 -8.37 24.26 -1.77
N LEU A 41 -7.93 23.18 -2.42
CA LEU A 41 -6.53 22.99 -2.84
C LEU A 41 -6.21 23.88 -4.04
N SER A 42 -5.06 24.54 -3.99
CA SER A 42 -4.44 25.20 -5.14
C SER A 42 -4.01 24.18 -6.21
N GLU A 43 -3.77 24.63 -7.44
CA GLU A 43 -3.37 23.74 -8.55
C GLU A 43 -2.07 22.95 -8.26
N ASP A 44 -1.13 23.57 -7.56
CA ASP A 44 0.12 22.89 -7.16
C ASP A 44 -0.11 21.84 -6.06
N GLU A 45 -0.97 22.14 -5.08
CA GLU A 45 -1.36 21.18 -4.04
C GLU A 45 -2.16 20.03 -4.63
N ARG A 46 -3.03 20.28 -5.62
CA ARG A 46 -3.78 19.21 -6.32
C ARG A 46 -2.84 18.27 -7.06
N ARG A 47 -1.84 18.81 -7.76
CA ARG A 47 -0.82 17.99 -8.45
C ARG A 47 -0.02 17.17 -7.45
N ARG A 48 0.38 17.79 -6.33
CA ARG A 48 1.09 17.10 -5.26
C ARG A 48 0.24 16.00 -4.62
N PHE A 49 -1.05 16.25 -4.41
CA PHE A 49 -2.00 15.28 -3.90
C PHE A 49 -2.10 14.07 -4.83
N LEU A 50 -2.30 14.30 -6.12
CA LEU A 50 -2.37 13.24 -7.13
C LEU A 50 -1.10 12.38 -7.13
N TYR A 51 0.08 13.01 -7.09
CA TYR A 51 1.36 12.31 -7.04
C TYR A 51 1.49 11.42 -5.79
N LEU A 52 1.13 11.92 -4.62
CA LEU A 52 1.17 11.14 -3.37
C LEU A 52 0.13 10.02 -3.35
N PHE A 53 -1.08 10.29 -3.87
CA PHE A 53 -2.15 9.31 -4.00
C PHE A 53 -1.71 8.15 -4.91
N GLN A 54 -1.17 8.45 -6.09
CA GLN A 54 -0.68 7.43 -7.01
C GLN A 54 0.46 6.60 -6.41
N LYS A 55 1.38 7.21 -5.63
CA LYS A 55 2.40 6.45 -4.87
C LYS A 55 1.79 5.44 -3.91
N MET A 56 0.76 5.83 -3.18
CA MET A 56 0.04 4.93 -2.27
C MET A 56 -0.66 3.81 -3.05
N CYS A 57 -1.31 4.12 -4.18
CA CYS A 57 -1.93 3.11 -5.04
C CYS A 57 -0.92 2.08 -5.55
N VAL A 58 0.29 2.50 -5.94
CA VAL A 58 1.38 1.59 -6.35
C VAL A 58 1.75 0.66 -5.21
N LEU A 59 1.96 1.22 -4.02
CA LEU A 59 2.32 0.44 -2.83
C LEU A 59 1.28 -0.64 -2.56
N ASP A 60 0.00 -0.27 -2.48
CA ASP A 60 -1.10 -1.19 -2.24
C ASP A 60 -1.24 -2.27 -3.32
N TYR A 61 -0.98 -1.90 -4.57
CA TYR A 61 -1.02 -2.84 -5.68
C TYR A 61 0.10 -3.87 -5.60
N VAL A 62 1.34 -3.42 -5.36
CA VAL A 62 2.52 -4.28 -5.26
C VAL A 62 2.41 -5.27 -4.12
N ILE A 63 1.99 -4.83 -2.93
CA ILE A 63 1.83 -5.71 -1.76
C ILE A 63 0.50 -6.48 -1.78
N ARG A 64 -0.37 -6.18 -2.75
CA ARG A 64 -1.76 -6.65 -2.85
C ARG A 64 -2.48 -6.53 -1.52
N ASN A 65 -2.61 -5.29 -1.02
CA ASN A 65 -3.37 -5.04 0.21
C ASN A 65 -4.83 -5.46 0.00
N THR A 66 -5.35 -6.30 0.89
CA THR A 66 -6.74 -6.80 0.82
C THR A 66 -7.73 -5.99 1.65
N ASP A 67 -7.25 -5.09 2.52
CA ASP A 67 -8.09 -4.29 3.42
C ASP A 67 -7.76 -2.79 3.34
N ARG A 68 -7.52 -2.29 2.13
CA ARG A 68 -7.42 -0.84 1.94
C ARG A 68 -8.80 -0.22 1.79
N ASN A 69 -9.36 0.28 2.89
CA ASN A 69 -10.50 1.19 2.90
C ASN A 69 -10.03 2.66 2.95
N ASN A 70 -10.95 3.63 2.85
CA ASN A 70 -10.62 5.06 2.91
C ASN A 70 -10.36 5.60 4.32
N ASP A 71 -10.51 4.76 5.34
CA ASP A 71 -10.19 5.07 6.75
C ASP A 71 -8.74 4.68 7.07
N ASN A 72 -8.21 3.67 6.36
CA ASN A 72 -6.87 3.10 6.54
C ASN A 72 -5.77 3.89 5.82
N TRP A 73 -6.05 5.11 5.37
CA TRP A 73 -5.01 6.05 4.97
C TRP A 73 -5.40 7.44 5.42
N LEU A 74 -4.40 8.17 5.86
CA LEU A 74 -4.55 9.45 6.51
C LEU A 74 -3.91 10.54 5.69
N ILE A 75 -4.44 11.74 5.84
CA ILE A 75 -3.95 12.94 5.17
C ILE A 75 -3.67 14.02 6.19
N LYS A 76 -2.48 14.61 6.11
CA LYS A 76 -2.11 15.81 6.84
C LYS A 76 -2.03 16.95 5.87
N TYR A 77 -2.81 17.99 6.15
CA TYR A 77 -2.90 19.17 5.31
C TYR A 77 -2.86 20.45 6.12
N VAL A 78 -1.93 21.32 5.76
CA VAL A 78 -1.83 22.71 6.20
C VAL A 78 -1.70 23.55 4.94
N PRO A 79 -2.69 24.39 4.59
CA PRO A 79 -2.70 25.18 3.36
C PRO A 79 -1.37 25.93 3.14
N GLY A 80 -0.80 25.78 1.94
CA GLY A 80 0.45 26.46 1.55
C GLY A 80 1.72 25.97 2.27
N SER A 81 1.64 24.91 3.09
CA SER A 81 2.78 24.43 3.88
C SER A 81 2.98 22.91 3.81
N VAL A 82 1.96 22.13 4.17
CA VAL A 82 2.10 20.67 4.33
C VAL A 82 1.00 19.95 3.58
N LEU A 83 1.37 18.95 2.80
CA LEU A 83 0.46 17.97 2.21
C LEU A 83 1.15 16.61 2.17
N GLU A 84 0.72 15.71 3.05
CA GLU A 84 1.32 14.39 3.25
C GLU A 84 0.24 13.33 3.38
N LEU A 85 0.50 12.16 2.79
CA LEU A 85 -0.36 10.97 2.88
C LEU A 85 0.39 9.90 3.67
N ALA A 86 -0.30 9.28 4.62
CA ALA A 86 0.20 8.14 5.38
C ALA A 86 -0.75 6.96 5.19
N ALA A 87 -0.28 5.88 4.58
CA ALA A 87 -1.01 4.62 4.58
C ALA A 87 -0.76 3.94 5.93
N ILE A 88 -1.82 3.59 6.65
CA ILE A 88 -1.75 2.90 7.94
C ILE A 88 -2.34 1.50 7.80
N ASP A 89 -2.11 0.61 8.74
CA ASP A 89 -2.71 -0.73 8.77
C ASP A 89 -2.49 -1.55 7.48
N HIS A 90 -1.28 -2.11 7.36
CA HIS A 90 -0.90 -3.02 6.29
C HIS A 90 -0.98 -4.50 6.72
N GLY A 91 -1.69 -4.79 7.82
CA GLY A 91 -1.69 -6.12 8.44
C GLY A 91 -2.26 -7.23 7.56
N LEU A 92 -3.05 -6.89 6.54
CA LEU A 92 -3.71 -7.81 5.61
C LEU A 92 -3.15 -7.73 4.17
N ALA A 93 -1.85 -7.44 4.05
CA ALA A 93 -1.09 -7.48 2.80
C ALA A 93 -0.37 -8.84 2.58
N PHE A 94 0.22 -9.04 1.40
CA PHE A 94 0.93 -10.25 0.99
C PHE A 94 0.08 -11.54 1.03
N PRO A 95 -0.98 -11.65 0.23
CA PRO A 95 -1.76 -12.88 0.17
C PRO A 95 -0.98 -13.99 -0.54
N VAL A 96 -1.16 -15.22 -0.08
CA VAL A 96 -0.51 -16.43 -0.65
C VAL A 96 -1.01 -16.73 -2.07
N LYS A 97 -2.23 -16.30 -2.42
CA LYS A 97 -2.81 -16.42 -3.75
C LYS A 97 -3.63 -15.19 -4.06
N HIS A 98 -3.84 -14.88 -5.34
CA HIS A 98 -4.84 -13.88 -5.70
C HIS A 98 -6.18 -14.31 -5.10
N PRO A 99 -6.93 -13.40 -4.44
CA PRO A 99 -8.26 -13.72 -3.98
C PRO A 99 -9.07 -14.18 -5.20
N GLU A 100 -9.58 -15.40 -5.14
CA GLU A 100 -10.37 -15.96 -6.22
C GLU A 100 -11.62 -15.10 -6.37
N ILE A 101 -11.66 -14.31 -7.45
CA ILE A 101 -12.83 -13.52 -7.88
C ILE A 101 -14.07 -14.43 -8.03
N ALA A 102 -13.87 -15.75 -8.07
CA ALA A 102 -14.88 -16.79 -8.15
C ALA A 102 -15.91 -16.82 -7.00
N THR A 103 -15.70 -16.13 -5.87
CA THR A 103 -16.77 -15.90 -4.90
C THR A 103 -17.28 -14.46 -4.96
N ARG A 104 -18.47 -14.27 -5.55
CA ARG A 104 -19.25 -13.00 -5.58
C ARG A 104 -19.47 -12.33 -4.20
N LEU A 105 -19.00 -12.95 -3.12
CA LEU A 105 -19.26 -12.57 -1.74
C LEU A 105 -18.15 -11.70 -1.13
N ARG A 106 -16.91 -11.76 -1.64
CA ARG A 106 -15.78 -10.93 -1.14
C ARG A 106 -14.82 -10.52 -2.26
N PRO A 107 -15.23 -9.64 -3.20
CA PRO A 107 -14.23 -8.89 -3.93
C PRO A 107 -13.46 -8.09 -2.88
N PHE A 108 -12.13 -8.13 -2.90
CA PHE A 108 -11.29 -7.22 -2.11
C PHE A 108 -10.87 -6.06 -3.03
N PRO A 109 -11.80 -5.15 -3.41
CA PRO A 109 -11.43 -3.98 -4.20
C PRO A 109 -10.67 -3.02 -3.29
N PHE A 110 -9.76 -2.26 -3.88
CA PHE A 110 -9.16 -1.15 -3.16
C PHE A 110 -10.23 -0.05 -3.00
N GLY A 111 -10.52 0.38 -1.77
CA GLY A 111 -11.55 1.39 -1.48
C GLY A 111 -11.32 2.72 -2.20
N TRP A 112 -10.05 3.05 -2.49
CA TRP A 112 -9.70 4.25 -3.23
C TRP A 112 -10.09 4.21 -4.72
N THR A 113 -10.39 3.04 -5.29
CA THR A 113 -10.82 2.92 -6.72
C THR A 113 -12.14 3.62 -7.00
N PHE A 114 -12.98 3.80 -5.98
CA PHE A 114 -14.25 4.49 -6.10
C PHE A 114 -14.12 6.02 -6.09
N LEU A 115 -12.94 6.54 -5.74
CA LEU A 115 -12.71 7.98 -5.71
C LEU A 115 -12.55 8.55 -7.13
N PRO A 116 -13.10 9.74 -7.43
CA PRO A 116 -12.96 10.35 -8.75
C PRO A 116 -11.50 10.54 -9.19
N ILE A 117 -10.60 10.79 -8.23
CA ILE A 117 -9.16 10.95 -8.50
C ILE A 117 -8.51 9.69 -9.08
N ALA A 118 -9.04 8.49 -8.79
CA ALA A 118 -8.50 7.23 -9.32
C ALA A 118 -8.73 7.07 -10.84
N ARG A 119 -9.63 7.85 -11.44
CA ARG A 119 -9.88 7.83 -12.90
C ARG A 119 -8.92 8.73 -13.68
N LYS A 120 -8.13 9.56 -12.99
CA LYS A 120 -7.16 10.44 -13.67
C LYS A 120 -6.03 9.61 -14.27
N SER A 121 -5.47 10.11 -15.36
CA SER A 121 -4.29 9.51 -15.98
C SER A 121 -3.11 9.49 -15.02
N TRP A 122 -2.23 8.52 -15.26
CA TRP A 122 -1.01 8.38 -14.49
C TRP A 122 -0.09 9.59 -14.65
N ASP A 123 0.56 10.03 -13.56
CA ASP A 123 1.57 11.08 -13.63
C ASP A 123 2.84 10.57 -14.32
N GLU A 124 3.18 11.12 -15.48
CA GLU A 124 4.28 10.63 -16.31
C GLU A 124 5.63 10.63 -15.59
N SER A 125 5.86 11.63 -14.72
CA SER A 125 7.11 11.72 -13.95
C SER A 125 7.22 10.57 -12.94
N LEU A 126 6.13 10.28 -12.23
CA LEU A 126 6.05 9.15 -11.31
C LEU A 126 6.19 7.83 -12.05
N ARG A 127 5.54 7.69 -13.22
CA ARG A 127 5.66 6.49 -14.07
C ARG A 127 7.11 6.19 -14.40
N LYS A 128 7.81 7.20 -14.92
CA LYS A 128 9.20 7.07 -15.32
C LYS A 128 10.08 6.67 -14.14
N GLN A 129 9.92 7.36 -13.00
CA GLN A 129 10.66 7.05 -11.77
C GLN A 129 10.41 5.60 -11.29
N LEU A 130 9.17 5.13 -11.34
CA LEU A 130 8.83 3.77 -10.92
C LEU A 130 9.36 2.70 -11.86
N LEU A 131 9.27 2.93 -13.18
CA LEU A 131 9.79 2.00 -14.18
C LEU A 131 11.32 1.89 -14.10
N GLU A 132 12.02 3.00 -13.83
CA GLU A 132 13.46 3.01 -13.60
C GLU A 132 13.84 2.26 -12.31
N LEU A 133 13.06 2.44 -11.24
CA LEU A 133 13.33 1.83 -9.94
C LEU A 133 13.03 0.32 -9.92
N LEU A 134 11.90 -0.10 -10.48
CA LEU A 134 11.43 -1.49 -10.44
C LEU A 134 12.13 -2.42 -11.46
N SER A 135 13.43 -2.21 -11.69
CA SER A 135 14.23 -3.11 -12.55
C SER A 135 14.12 -4.58 -12.11
N PRO A 136 14.28 -5.56 -13.02
CA PRO A 136 14.22 -6.98 -12.66
C PRO A 136 15.15 -7.38 -11.50
N LEU A 137 16.35 -6.77 -11.45
CA LEU A 137 17.30 -6.96 -10.36
C LEU A 137 16.84 -6.35 -9.04
N PHE A 138 16.16 -5.19 -9.07
CA PHE A 138 15.57 -4.60 -7.88
C PHE A 138 14.43 -5.48 -7.35
N VAL A 139 13.51 -5.91 -8.21
CA VAL A 139 12.37 -6.76 -7.83
C VAL A 139 12.85 -8.08 -7.23
N HIS A 140 13.87 -8.70 -7.81
CA HIS A 140 14.49 -9.90 -7.26
C HIS A 140 15.06 -9.67 -5.86
N ARG A 141 15.83 -8.59 -5.66
CA ARG A 141 16.40 -8.23 -4.35
C ARG A 141 15.31 -7.91 -3.32
N LEU A 142 14.30 -7.15 -3.71
CA LEU A 142 13.14 -6.83 -2.86
C LEU A 142 12.43 -8.11 -2.40
N CYS A 143 12.20 -9.07 -3.30
CA CYS A 143 11.62 -10.37 -2.92
C CYS A 143 12.49 -11.10 -1.89
N LEU A 144 13.82 -11.11 -2.05
CA LEU A 144 14.72 -11.74 -1.09
C LEU A 144 14.68 -11.07 0.27
N ASP A 145 14.61 -9.74 0.32
CA ASP A 145 14.55 -9.01 1.58
C ASP A 145 13.22 -9.21 2.29
N VAL A 146 12.09 -9.22 1.55
CA VAL A 146 10.78 -9.55 2.13
C VAL A 146 10.74 -11.00 2.64
N LYS A 147 11.33 -11.96 1.91
CA LYS A 147 11.47 -13.35 2.39
C LYS A 147 12.22 -13.43 3.72
N LYS A 148 13.31 -12.67 3.88
CA LYS A 148 14.07 -12.63 5.14
C LYS A 148 13.21 -12.09 6.28
N LEU A 149 12.40 -11.06 6.03
CA LEU A 149 11.50 -10.49 7.05
C LEU A 149 10.45 -11.50 7.53
N PHE A 150 9.87 -12.31 6.63
CA PHE A 150 8.93 -13.37 7.03
C PHE A 150 9.57 -14.44 7.92
N ILE A 151 10.82 -14.81 7.62
CA ILE A 151 11.59 -15.75 8.45
C ILE A 151 11.79 -15.18 9.87
N TYR A 152 12.15 -13.89 9.99
CA TYR A 152 12.29 -13.24 11.30
C TYR A 152 10.96 -13.11 12.05
N GLY A 153 9.85 -12.93 11.33
CA GLY A 153 8.50 -12.89 11.88
C GLY A 153 7.96 -14.23 12.40
N GLY A 154 8.70 -15.32 12.22
CA GLY A 154 8.31 -16.66 12.65
C GLY A 154 7.44 -17.42 11.63
N ASP A 155 7.25 -16.87 10.43
CA ASP A 155 6.60 -17.58 9.33
C ASP A 155 7.62 -18.47 8.61
N ASN A 156 7.71 -19.72 9.07
CA ASN A 156 8.69 -20.69 8.60
C ASN A 156 8.17 -21.53 7.42
N ASN A 157 6.95 -21.29 6.94
CA ASN A 157 6.41 -22.06 5.84
C ASN A 157 6.92 -21.53 4.49
N ARG A 158 8.08 -22.05 4.08
CA ARG A 158 8.76 -21.68 2.83
C ARG A 158 7.84 -21.73 1.60
N PHE A 159 6.91 -22.69 1.55
CA PHE A 159 5.97 -22.81 0.44
C PHE A 159 4.98 -21.64 0.40
N LEU A 160 4.43 -21.23 1.55
CA LEU A 160 3.53 -20.07 1.62
C LEU A 160 4.26 -18.77 1.26
N VAL A 161 5.46 -18.59 1.80
CA VAL A 161 6.30 -17.43 1.51
C VAL A 161 6.69 -17.37 0.04
N GLU A 162 7.00 -18.50 -0.60
CA GLU A 162 7.29 -18.54 -2.04
C GLU A 162 6.06 -18.12 -2.87
N ASN A 163 4.88 -18.65 -2.56
CA ASN A 163 3.63 -18.28 -3.23
C ASN A 163 3.26 -16.79 -3.03
N GLN A 164 3.47 -16.23 -1.83
CA GLN A 164 3.30 -14.79 -1.60
C GLN A 164 4.21 -13.94 -2.50
N MET A 165 5.45 -14.39 -2.69
CA MET A 165 6.38 -13.69 -3.59
C MET A 165 6.02 -13.88 -5.06
N ASP A 166 5.41 -15.00 -5.45
CA ASP A 166 4.86 -15.18 -6.80
C ASP A 166 3.72 -14.22 -7.09
N VAL A 167 2.81 -14.02 -6.13
CA VAL A 167 1.74 -13.01 -6.24
C VAL A 167 2.35 -11.62 -6.41
N MET A 168 3.31 -11.24 -5.54
CA MET A 168 3.98 -9.94 -5.62
C MET A 168 4.68 -9.72 -6.97
N ARG A 169 5.40 -10.74 -7.48
CA ARG A 169 6.02 -10.68 -8.82
C ARG A 169 4.97 -10.50 -9.91
N GLY A 170 3.85 -11.22 -9.81
CA GLY A 170 2.71 -11.08 -10.73
C GLY A 170 2.18 -9.65 -10.76
N GLN A 171 1.94 -9.03 -9.60
CA GLN A 171 1.53 -7.63 -9.49
C GLN A 171 2.54 -6.70 -10.17
N VAL A 172 3.83 -6.83 -9.85
CA VAL A 172 4.86 -5.98 -10.45
C VAL A 172 4.92 -6.17 -11.97
N CYS A 173 4.84 -7.40 -12.47
CA CYS A 173 4.75 -7.67 -13.91
C CYS A 173 3.53 -6.98 -14.56
N CYS A 174 2.35 -7.04 -13.93
CA CYS A 174 1.16 -6.35 -14.43
C CYS A 174 1.35 -4.83 -14.48
N LEU A 175 2.04 -4.22 -13.51
CA LEU A 175 2.37 -2.79 -13.56
C LEU A 175 3.28 -2.43 -14.75
N PHE A 176 4.21 -3.31 -15.11
CA PHE A 176 5.13 -3.08 -16.23
C PHE A 176 4.47 -3.28 -17.60
N PHE A 177 3.73 -4.38 -17.76
CA PHE A 177 3.25 -4.85 -19.06
C PHE A 177 1.77 -4.57 -19.31
N GLY A 178 1.02 -4.10 -18.31
CA GLY A 178 -0.40 -3.79 -18.41
C GLY A 178 -0.73 -2.48 -19.14
N HIS A 179 0.17 -2.02 -20.02
CA HIS A 179 0.00 -0.80 -20.83
C HIS A 179 -0.32 -1.15 -22.28
#